data_AF-A0A2S4VZR5-F1
#
_entry.id   AF-A0A2S4VZR5-F1
#
_cell.length_a   1.000
_cell.length_b   1.000
_cell.length_c   1.000
_cell.angle_alpha   90.00
_cell.angle_beta   90.00
_cell.angle_gamma   90.00
#
_symmetry.space_group_name_H-M   'P 1'
#
loop_
_entity.id
_entity.type
_entity.pdbx_description
1 polymer ?
#
loop_
_entity_poly.entity_id
_entity_poly.type
_entity_poly.pdbx_seq_one_letter_code
_entity_poly.pdbx_strand_id
1 'polypeptide(L)'
;MEANVEDIEATNEMIKESDGAQKLTNVEIEELKKSGLSGREIILRQIQQHSAFELKSEFSKAKYIKTEREERKMKLLIKSNCDHYRFLKMFTCIDPTIHNMSQYLFENHNFAIKGLRPDTLSQMLSLSNVRPGWKGIVVDDIGGEGTIFVLNNADSPPDLHLLELFNLPKSPTQSTIQTPKKQPNNRSKSMRKFERVQELLSMRQEFLDTQFEGLLTCSEYEPESIVTKLLNKLSGSSTIVIYSCHLRPLSDLQTLLKKSSMPSTSSSSLGGSSSLGGQNELTKTMKENKTEFIQITISEPWLRAYQVLVGRTHPEMAGTHHGGFVFSAIKVFNSCS
;
A
#
# COMPACT_ATOMS: atom_id res chain seq x y z
N MET A 1 -32.44 24.09 0.10
CA MET A 1 -31.57 23.68 -1.00
C MET A 1 -32.49 23.26 -2.12
N GLU A 2 -32.86 24.21 -2.97
CA GLU A 2 -33.69 23.95 -4.15
C GLU A 2 -32.85 23.14 -5.13
N ALA A 3 -33.37 21.98 -5.57
CA ALA A 3 -32.81 21.30 -6.72
C ALA A 3 -32.98 22.24 -7.92
N ASN A 4 -31.89 22.59 -8.60
CA ASN A 4 -31.94 23.42 -9.81
C ASN A 4 -32.91 22.75 -10.81
N VAL A 5 -34.08 23.37 -11.00
CA VAL A 5 -35.17 22.88 -11.87
C VAL A 5 -34.83 23.07 -13.36
N GLU A 6 -33.71 23.72 -13.67
CA GLU A 6 -33.20 23.99 -15.03
C GLU A 6 -32.81 22.71 -15.80
N ASP A 7 -32.60 21.58 -15.12
CA ASP A 7 -32.14 20.32 -15.73
C ASP A 7 -33.23 19.52 -16.50
N ILE A 8 -34.50 19.95 -16.46
CA ILE A 8 -35.64 19.14 -16.96
C ILE A 8 -35.97 19.41 -18.44
N GLU A 9 -35.51 20.53 -19.01
CA GLU A 9 -35.92 20.94 -20.37
C GLU A 9 -35.17 20.23 -21.51
N ALA A 10 -33.96 19.72 -21.26
CA ALA A 10 -33.08 19.20 -22.30
C ALA A 10 -33.08 17.66 -22.35
N THR A 11 -33.80 17.10 -23.32
CA THR A 11 -33.91 15.65 -23.56
C THR A 11 -33.06 15.21 -24.76
N ASN A 12 -32.51 14.00 -24.70
CA ASN A 12 -31.71 13.39 -25.78
C ASN A 12 -32.53 12.81 -26.96
N GLU A 13 -33.85 12.96 -26.95
CA GLU A 13 -34.77 12.39 -27.95
C GLU A 13 -34.45 12.85 -29.39
N MET A 14 -34.03 14.11 -29.55
CA MET A 14 -33.75 14.72 -30.86
C MET A 14 -32.29 14.54 -31.31
N ILE A 15 -31.44 13.84 -30.52
CA ILE A 15 -30.04 13.61 -30.85
C ILE A 15 -29.93 12.35 -31.71
N LYS A 16 -29.65 12.53 -33.00
CA LYS A 16 -29.34 11.41 -33.92
C LYS A 16 -27.84 11.11 -33.89
N GLU A 17 -27.47 9.87 -33.63
CA GLU A 17 -26.09 9.41 -33.79
C GLU A 17 -25.73 9.45 -35.28
N SER A 18 -24.82 10.35 -35.66
CA SER A 18 -24.27 10.44 -37.00
C SER A 18 -22.78 10.75 -36.93
N ASP A 19 -21.99 10.15 -37.81
CA ASP A 19 -20.52 10.27 -37.87
C ASP A 19 -20.02 11.70 -38.21
N GLY A 20 -20.92 12.68 -38.35
CA GLY A 20 -20.62 14.07 -38.71
C GLY A 20 -20.93 15.11 -37.62
N ALA A 21 -21.19 14.70 -36.38
CA ALA A 21 -21.50 15.64 -35.29
C ALA A 21 -20.31 16.57 -34.96
N GLN A 22 -19.08 16.07 -35.13
CA GLN A 22 -17.86 16.86 -34.99
C GLN A 22 -17.27 17.19 -36.36
N LYS A 23 -17.17 18.49 -36.68
CA LYS A 23 -16.67 18.95 -37.99
C LYS A 23 -15.15 19.03 -38.06
N LEU A 24 -14.49 19.24 -36.93
CA LEU A 24 -13.03 19.35 -36.87
C LEU A 24 -12.37 17.98 -37.09
N THR A 25 -11.51 17.89 -38.09
CA THR A 25 -10.80 16.64 -38.39
C THR A 25 -9.61 16.42 -37.45
N ASN A 26 -9.15 15.18 -37.30
CA ASN A 26 -7.96 14.89 -36.50
C ASN A 26 -6.71 15.62 -37.00
N VAL A 27 -6.58 15.84 -38.31
CA VAL A 27 -5.45 16.55 -38.92
C VAL A 27 -5.44 18.02 -38.52
N GLU A 28 -6.59 18.70 -38.61
CA GLU A 28 -6.74 20.09 -38.19
C GLU A 28 -6.46 20.25 -36.68
N ILE A 29 -6.90 19.29 -35.86
CA ILE A 29 -6.58 19.28 -34.42
C ILE A 29 -5.06 19.19 -34.20
N GLU A 30 -4.32 18.49 -35.05
CA GLU A 30 -2.85 18.43 -34.98
C GLU A 30 -2.16 19.71 -35.41
N GLU A 31 -2.68 20.38 -36.43
CA GLU A 31 -2.20 21.70 -36.85
C GLU A 31 -2.43 22.75 -35.77
N LEU A 32 -3.61 22.74 -35.13
CA LEU A 32 -3.91 23.63 -33.99
C LEU A 32 -2.92 23.42 -32.84
N LYS A 33 -2.48 22.19 -32.60
CA LYS A 33 -1.42 21.92 -31.59
C LYS A 33 -0.06 22.43 -32.03
N LYS A 34 0.31 22.20 -33.29
CA LYS A 34 1.58 22.70 -33.86
C LYS A 34 1.64 24.22 -33.85
N SER A 35 0.50 24.89 -33.99
CA SER A 35 0.38 26.35 -33.89
C SER A 35 0.56 26.91 -32.48
N GLY A 36 0.66 26.05 -31.45
CA GLY A 36 0.92 26.47 -30.07
C GLY A 36 -0.29 27.00 -29.29
N LEU A 37 -1.51 26.83 -29.80
CA LEU A 37 -2.74 27.24 -29.10
C LEU A 37 -2.90 26.50 -27.77
N SER A 38 -3.45 27.20 -26.78
CA SER A 38 -3.73 26.58 -25.49
C SER A 38 -4.84 25.54 -25.66
N GLY A 39 -4.77 24.44 -24.92
CA GLY A 39 -5.78 23.41 -25.12
C GLY A 39 -7.16 23.77 -24.60
N ARG A 40 -7.28 24.79 -23.75
CA ARG A 40 -8.58 25.41 -23.44
C ARG A 40 -9.22 26.00 -24.69
N GLU A 41 -8.45 26.69 -25.52
CA GLU A 41 -8.95 27.29 -26.77
C GLU A 41 -9.31 26.23 -27.81
N ILE A 42 -8.56 25.12 -27.86
CA ILE A 42 -8.86 24.02 -28.79
C ILE A 42 -10.16 23.32 -28.39
N ILE A 43 -10.39 23.11 -27.10
CA ILE A 43 -11.68 22.59 -26.60
C ILE A 43 -12.83 23.56 -26.93
N LEU A 44 -12.63 24.87 -26.75
CA LEU A 44 -13.65 25.87 -27.11
C LEU A 44 -13.99 25.84 -28.61
N ARG A 45 -13.00 25.73 -29.49
CA ARG A 45 -13.22 25.63 -30.95
C ARG A 45 -13.95 24.34 -31.32
N GLN A 46 -13.66 23.23 -30.64
CA GLN A 46 -14.38 21.97 -30.84
C GLN A 46 -15.83 22.05 -30.40
N ILE A 47 -16.12 22.72 -29.28
CA ILE A 47 -17.50 22.94 -28.81
C ILE A 47 -18.28 23.77 -29.83
N GLN A 48 -17.68 24.86 -30.34
CA GLN A 48 -18.31 25.73 -31.33
C GLN A 48 -18.66 25.00 -32.64
N GLN A 49 -17.85 24.03 -33.05
CA GLN A 49 -18.04 23.29 -34.30
C GLN A 49 -18.93 22.04 -34.16
N HIS A 50 -19.26 21.64 -32.92
CA HIS A 50 -20.07 20.46 -32.65
C HIS A 50 -21.56 20.78 -32.81
N SER A 51 -22.19 20.27 -33.87
CA SER A 51 -23.57 20.62 -34.27
C SER A 51 -24.63 20.26 -33.23
N ALA A 52 -24.46 19.15 -32.52
CA ALA A 52 -25.42 18.65 -31.52
C ALA A 52 -25.02 18.98 -30.07
N PHE A 53 -24.15 19.98 -29.83
CA PHE A 53 -23.69 20.27 -28.47
C PHE A 53 -24.76 21.01 -27.65
N GLU A 54 -25.48 21.93 -28.27
CA GLU A 54 -26.53 22.70 -27.59
C GLU A 54 -27.74 21.86 -27.19
N LEU A 55 -28.03 20.79 -27.95
CA LEU A 55 -29.11 19.84 -27.69
C LEU A 55 -28.83 18.91 -26.49
N LYS A 56 -27.60 18.91 -25.96
CA LYS A 56 -27.22 18.08 -24.80
C LYS A 56 -27.71 18.74 -23.51
N SER A 57 -28.17 17.93 -22.55
CA SER A 57 -28.43 18.40 -21.18
C SER A 57 -27.19 19.02 -20.54
N GLU A 58 -27.36 19.88 -19.53
CA GLU A 58 -26.24 20.54 -18.84
C GLU A 58 -25.24 19.53 -18.27
N PHE A 59 -25.79 18.48 -17.69
CA PHE A 59 -25.10 17.28 -17.29
C PHE A 59 -24.29 16.67 -18.44
N SER A 60 -24.88 16.45 -19.61
CA SER A 60 -24.18 15.89 -20.77
C SER A 60 -23.12 16.84 -21.36
N LYS A 61 -23.37 18.16 -21.33
CA LYS A 61 -22.40 19.21 -21.69
C LYS A 61 -21.20 19.20 -20.74
N ALA A 62 -21.45 19.17 -19.43
CA ALA A 62 -20.42 19.07 -18.39
C ALA A 62 -19.62 17.77 -18.49
N LYS A 63 -20.28 16.64 -18.78
CA LYS A 63 -19.62 15.35 -19.04
C LYS A 63 -18.75 15.45 -20.30
N TYR A 64 -19.25 16.00 -21.40
CA TYR A 64 -18.48 16.19 -22.64
C TYR A 64 -17.23 17.03 -22.40
N ILE A 65 -17.36 18.16 -21.70
CA ILE A 65 -16.23 19.01 -21.34
C ILE A 65 -15.24 18.28 -20.41
N LYS A 66 -15.74 17.54 -19.41
CA LYS A 66 -14.91 16.75 -18.48
C LYS A 66 -14.19 15.61 -19.22
N THR A 67 -14.88 14.84 -20.04
CA THR A 67 -14.35 13.78 -20.90
C THR A 67 -13.32 14.33 -21.89
N GLU A 68 -13.60 15.44 -22.57
CA GLU A 68 -12.63 16.11 -23.45
C GLU A 68 -11.36 16.56 -22.69
N ARG A 69 -11.51 16.93 -21.41
CA ARG A 69 -10.41 17.22 -20.47
C ARG A 69 -9.74 15.97 -19.86
N GLU A 70 -10.46 14.85 -19.67
CA GLU A 70 -10.06 13.67 -18.86
C GLU A 70 -9.87 12.36 -19.66
N GLU A 71 -10.74 11.99 -20.61
CA GLU A 71 -10.50 10.83 -21.51
C GLU A 71 -9.22 11.04 -22.33
N ARG A 72 -8.83 12.30 -22.58
CA ARG A 72 -7.54 12.62 -23.19
C ARG A 72 -6.36 12.71 -22.20
N LYS A 73 -6.60 12.66 -20.89
CA LYS A 73 -5.57 12.33 -19.88
C LYS A 73 -5.31 10.82 -19.82
N MET A 74 -6.34 9.98 -19.99
CA MET A 74 -6.27 8.55 -19.65
C MET A 74 -5.86 7.62 -20.80
N LYS A 75 -5.96 8.03 -22.07
CA LYS A 75 -5.55 7.22 -23.24
C LYS A 75 -4.03 7.12 -23.45
N LEU A 76 -3.28 7.06 -22.35
CA LEU A 76 -1.81 7.16 -22.25
C LEU A 76 -1.19 6.15 -21.28
N LEU A 77 -1.93 5.14 -20.82
CA LEU A 77 -1.40 4.07 -19.95
C LEU A 77 -1.00 2.79 -20.73
N ILE A 78 -1.19 2.76 -22.05
CA ILE A 78 -0.77 1.63 -22.92
C ILE A 78 -0.18 2.17 -24.23
N LYS A 79 1.03 2.72 -24.17
CA LYS A 79 2.10 2.50 -25.16
C LYS A 79 3.31 3.35 -24.78
N SER A 80 4.43 2.66 -24.64
CA SER A 80 5.77 3.21 -24.62
C SER A 80 5.98 4.28 -25.70
N ASN A 81 6.76 5.31 -25.34
CA ASN A 81 7.17 6.50 -26.11
C ASN A 81 6.13 7.63 -26.14
N CYS A 82 6.12 8.38 -25.03
CA CYS A 82 5.30 9.57 -24.78
C CYS A 82 5.61 10.72 -25.72
N ASP A 83 4.62 11.13 -26.54
CA ASP A 83 4.70 12.42 -27.22
C ASP A 83 3.39 13.23 -27.29
N HIS A 84 2.26 12.88 -26.65
CA HIS A 84 0.98 13.53 -27.04
C HIS A 84 -0.10 13.71 -25.94
N TYR A 85 0.25 14.32 -24.81
CA TYR A 85 -0.67 14.80 -23.75
C TYR A 85 -1.28 16.17 -24.10
N ARG A 86 -2.49 16.24 -24.64
CA ARG A 86 -2.72 17.28 -25.65
C ARG A 86 -3.41 18.59 -25.30
N PHE A 87 -4.05 18.85 -24.14
CA PHE A 87 -4.69 20.18 -23.94
C PHE A 87 -4.55 20.91 -22.58
N LEU A 88 -4.38 20.24 -21.43
CA LEU A 88 -4.09 20.95 -20.17
C LEU A 88 -3.17 20.10 -19.28
N LYS A 89 -1.85 20.34 -19.38
CA LYS A 89 -0.85 19.74 -18.47
C LYS A 89 -0.78 20.58 -17.20
N MET A 90 -1.63 20.27 -16.22
CA MET A 90 -1.45 20.79 -14.86
C MET A 90 -0.80 19.69 -14.04
N PHE A 91 0.34 19.99 -13.44
CA PHE A 91 0.93 19.18 -12.39
C PHE A 91 0.77 19.96 -11.07
N THR A 92 0.44 19.25 -10.01
CA THR A 92 0.43 19.80 -8.67
C THR A 92 1.56 19.10 -7.93
N CYS A 93 2.50 19.88 -7.40
CA CYS A 93 3.49 19.34 -6.46
C CYS A 93 2.76 19.00 -5.17
N ILE A 94 2.87 17.76 -4.73
CA ILE A 94 2.26 17.25 -3.51
C ILE A 94 3.40 16.80 -2.60
N ASP A 95 3.27 17.08 -1.31
CA ASP A 95 4.27 16.65 -0.34
C ASP A 95 4.30 15.11 -0.21
N PRO A 96 5.49 14.51 -0.05
CA PRO A 96 5.64 13.07 0.13
C PRO A 96 5.19 12.65 1.53
N THR A 97 3.87 12.56 1.71
CA THR A 97 3.27 12.01 2.93
C THR A 97 3.13 10.50 2.82
N ILE A 98 3.03 9.79 3.95
CA ILE A 98 2.78 8.34 3.99
C ILE A 98 1.58 7.96 3.12
N HIS A 99 0.50 8.76 3.18
CA HIS A 99 -0.69 8.54 2.37
C HIS A 99 -0.42 8.73 0.88
N ASN A 100 0.18 9.85 0.47
CA ASN A 100 0.41 10.15 -0.94
C ASN A 100 1.39 9.14 -1.57
N MET A 101 2.43 8.76 -0.82
CA MET A 101 3.41 7.77 -1.26
C MET A 101 2.82 6.37 -1.36
N SER A 102 2.06 5.92 -0.35
CA SER A 102 1.41 4.61 -0.40
C SER A 102 0.34 4.52 -1.49
N GLN A 103 -0.44 5.59 -1.70
CA GLN A 103 -1.37 5.68 -2.83
C GLN A 103 -0.63 5.60 -4.18
N TYR A 104 0.45 6.37 -4.33
CA TYR A 104 1.27 6.35 -5.54
C TYR A 104 1.87 4.97 -5.81
N LEU A 105 2.40 4.30 -4.78
CA LEU A 105 2.96 2.95 -4.90
C LEU A 105 1.87 1.92 -5.21
N PHE A 106 0.67 2.07 -4.65
CA PHE A 106 -0.44 1.16 -4.93
C PHE A 106 -0.93 1.27 -6.37
N GLU A 107 -1.01 2.49 -6.91
CA GLU A 107 -1.45 2.73 -8.29
C GLU A 107 -0.39 2.34 -9.33
N ASN A 108 0.89 2.65 -9.08
CA ASN A 108 1.96 2.49 -10.08
C ASN A 108 2.82 1.23 -9.88
N HIS A 109 2.94 0.75 -8.64
CA HIS A 109 3.84 -0.33 -8.23
C HIS A 109 3.14 -1.40 -7.36
N ASN A 110 1.89 -1.73 -7.68
CA ASN A 110 1.04 -2.66 -6.91
C ASN A 110 1.74 -3.99 -6.55
N PHE A 111 2.42 -4.60 -7.52
CA PHE A 111 3.15 -5.86 -7.31
C PHE A 111 4.29 -5.73 -6.30
N ALA A 112 5.02 -4.61 -6.31
CA ALA A 112 6.13 -4.38 -5.40
C ALA A 112 5.67 -4.25 -3.96
N ILE A 113 4.48 -3.68 -3.73
CA ILE A 113 3.87 -3.56 -2.40
C ILE A 113 2.88 -4.69 -2.09
N LYS A 114 2.85 -5.75 -2.91
CA LYS A 114 2.01 -6.95 -2.70
C LYS A 114 0.52 -6.63 -2.50
N GLY A 115 0.01 -5.61 -3.17
CA GLY A 115 -1.39 -5.17 -3.02
C GLY A 115 -1.74 -4.49 -1.70
N LEU A 116 -0.75 -4.07 -0.91
CA LEU A 116 -0.97 -3.34 0.33
C LEU A 116 -1.57 -1.96 0.04
N ARG A 117 -2.85 -1.78 0.39
CA ARG A 117 -3.58 -0.53 0.17
C ARG A 117 -3.33 0.47 1.32
N PRO A 118 -3.38 1.80 1.09
CA PRO A 118 -3.14 2.80 2.13
C PRO A 118 -4.00 2.69 3.39
N ASP A 119 -5.27 2.32 3.26
CA ASP A 119 -6.18 2.08 4.38
C ASP A 119 -5.78 0.83 5.18
N THR A 120 -5.36 -0.24 4.50
CA THR A 120 -4.81 -1.44 5.14
C THR A 120 -3.55 -1.10 5.93
N LEU A 121 -2.63 -0.34 5.32
CA LEU A 121 -1.42 0.14 6.01
C LEU A 121 -1.78 0.99 7.25
N SER A 122 -2.74 1.92 7.13
CA SER A 122 -3.22 2.72 8.25
C SER A 122 -3.80 1.86 9.39
N GLN A 123 -4.57 0.84 9.03
CA GLN A 123 -5.13 -0.11 9.99
C GLN A 123 -4.01 -0.87 10.71
N MET A 124 -2.99 -1.34 9.98
CA MET A 124 -1.86 -2.05 10.55
C MET A 124 -1.05 -1.21 11.53
N LEU A 125 -0.77 0.06 11.19
CA LEU A 125 -0.06 1.00 12.06
C LEU A 125 -0.84 1.29 13.34
N SER A 126 -2.17 1.38 13.22
CA SER A 126 -3.06 1.60 14.37
C SER A 126 -3.12 0.37 15.28
N LEU A 127 -3.26 -0.83 14.71
CA LEU A 127 -3.32 -2.09 15.47
C LEU A 127 -1.99 -2.43 16.15
N SER A 128 -0.86 -2.03 15.56
CA SER A 128 0.48 -2.24 16.14
C SER A 128 0.90 -1.14 17.14
N ASN A 129 0.05 -0.13 17.34
CA ASN A 129 0.28 0.97 18.28
C ASN A 129 1.62 1.70 18.01
N VAL A 130 1.93 1.93 16.73
CA VAL A 130 3.14 2.67 16.32
C VAL A 130 3.05 4.10 16.83
N ARG A 131 4.08 4.50 17.58
CA ARG A 131 4.19 5.82 18.21
C ARG A 131 5.66 6.23 18.31
N PRO A 132 5.96 7.52 18.55
CA PRO A 132 7.34 7.94 18.82
C PRO A 132 7.96 7.14 19.96
N GLY A 133 9.12 6.54 19.72
CA GLY A 133 9.83 5.68 20.69
C GLY A 133 9.34 4.22 20.73
N TRP A 134 8.40 3.82 19.88
CA TRP A 134 7.99 2.43 19.75
C TRP A 134 9.16 1.56 19.26
N LYS A 135 9.42 0.46 19.99
CA LYS A 135 10.44 -0.52 19.66
C LYS A 135 9.78 -1.78 19.13
N GLY A 136 9.60 -1.86 17.83
CA GLY A 136 8.99 -3.01 17.16
C GLY A 136 9.95 -3.69 16.18
N ILE A 137 9.65 -4.95 15.86
CA ILE A 137 10.29 -5.68 14.77
C ILE A 137 9.40 -5.54 13.54
N VAL A 138 9.98 -5.17 12.40
CA VAL A 138 9.26 -5.21 11.12
C VAL A 138 9.94 -6.21 10.20
N VAL A 139 9.20 -7.24 9.79
CA VAL A 139 9.65 -8.22 8.82
C VAL A 139 9.03 -7.85 7.49
N ASP A 140 9.83 -7.25 6.63
CA ASP A 140 9.35 -6.78 5.34
C ASP A 140 10.31 -7.17 4.21
N ASP A 141 9.72 -7.53 3.07
CA ASP A 141 10.44 -7.59 1.78
C ASP A 141 10.25 -6.27 1.00
N ILE A 142 9.35 -5.40 1.47
CA ILE A 142 9.00 -4.08 0.95
C ILE A 142 9.77 -3.07 1.82
N GLY A 143 10.67 -2.26 1.24
CA GLY A 143 11.48 -1.33 2.03
C GLY A 143 10.64 -0.31 2.82
N GLY A 144 10.90 -0.13 4.12
CA GLY A 144 10.16 0.80 5.00
C GLY A 144 11.03 1.51 6.07
N GLU A 145 10.51 2.61 6.65
CA GLU A 145 11.18 3.54 7.58
C GLU A 145 10.79 3.35 9.06
N GLY A 146 11.79 3.44 9.96
CA GLY A 146 11.65 3.56 11.42
C GLY A 146 12.91 3.08 12.16
N THR A 147 12.90 3.05 13.50
CA THR A 147 13.91 2.28 14.28
C THR A 147 13.56 0.80 14.16
N ILE A 148 13.73 0.29 12.94
CA ILE A 148 13.19 -0.98 12.49
C ILE A 148 14.36 -1.92 12.25
N PHE A 149 14.33 -3.07 12.93
CA PHE A 149 15.18 -4.19 12.56
C PHE A 149 14.59 -4.86 11.32
N VAL A 150 15.07 -4.48 10.15
CA VAL A 150 14.68 -5.13 8.90
C VAL A 150 15.41 -6.46 8.78
N LEU A 151 14.68 -7.56 8.97
CA LEU A 151 15.19 -8.90 8.75
C LEU A 151 15.06 -9.24 7.26
N ASN A 152 16.15 -9.03 6.51
CA ASN A 152 16.25 -9.41 5.11
C ASN A 152 16.97 -10.76 4.97
N ASN A 153 16.57 -11.56 3.99
CA ASN A 153 17.25 -12.80 3.62
C ASN A 153 18.53 -12.57 2.79
N ALA A 154 18.75 -11.36 2.27
CA ALA A 154 19.97 -11.02 1.55
C ALA A 154 21.14 -10.71 2.50
N ASP A 155 22.36 -11.08 2.08
CA ASP A 155 23.63 -10.75 2.77
C ASP A 155 23.98 -9.24 2.66
N SER A 156 23.23 -8.51 1.82
CA SER A 156 23.25 -7.07 1.67
C SER A 156 22.04 -6.43 2.37
N PRO A 157 22.17 -5.18 2.88
CA PRO A 157 21.00 -4.46 3.38
C PRO A 157 19.95 -4.37 2.26
N PRO A 158 18.65 -4.42 2.59
CA PRO A 158 17.61 -4.21 1.60
C PRO A 158 17.80 -2.84 0.93
N ASP A 159 17.52 -2.75 -0.36
CA ASP A 159 17.58 -1.49 -1.08
C ASP A 159 16.40 -0.62 -0.65
N LEU A 160 16.66 0.34 0.21
CA LEU A 160 15.66 1.25 0.78
C LEU A 160 15.42 2.45 -0.16
N HIS A 161 15.27 2.20 -1.46
CA HIS A 161 15.07 3.25 -2.46
C HIS A 161 13.78 4.06 -2.21
N LEU A 162 12.76 3.45 -1.59
CA LEU A 162 11.52 4.13 -1.22
C LEU A 162 11.71 5.17 -0.11
N LEU A 163 12.71 4.97 0.76
CA LEU A 163 13.10 5.88 1.85
C LEU A 163 13.56 7.24 1.29
N GLU A 164 14.25 7.22 0.15
CA GLU A 164 14.74 8.43 -0.51
C GLU A 164 13.59 9.32 -0.99
N LEU A 165 12.41 8.74 -1.23
CA LEU A 165 11.23 9.48 -1.69
C LEU A 165 10.57 10.30 -0.57
N PHE A 166 10.75 9.91 0.70
CA PHE A 166 10.15 10.58 1.85
C PHE A 166 10.86 11.87 2.26
N ASN A 167 12.01 12.18 1.66
CA ASN A 167 12.81 13.38 1.98
C ASN A 167 13.03 13.56 3.49
N LEU A 168 13.22 12.47 4.23
CA LEU A 168 13.38 12.55 5.68
C LEU A 168 14.59 13.41 6.07
N PRO A 169 14.49 14.17 7.18
CA PRO A 169 15.64 14.87 7.72
C PRO A 169 16.68 13.84 8.14
N LYS A 170 17.91 14.00 7.65
CA LYS A 170 19.03 13.16 8.05
C LYS A 170 19.31 13.38 9.52
N SER A 171 18.77 12.51 10.38
CA SER A 171 19.15 12.48 11.79
C SER A 171 20.62 12.02 11.90
N PRO A 172 21.39 12.51 12.88
CA PRO A 172 22.77 12.07 13.09
C PRO A 172 22.90 10.56 13.39
N THR A 173 21.79 9.89 13.71
CA THR A 173 21.67 8.46 14.02
C THR A 173 21.27 7.59 12.83
N GLN A 174 20.88 8.18 11.69
CA GLN A 174 20.64 7.43 10.45
C GLN A 174 21.90 7.46 9.60
N SER A 175 22.73 6.41 9.70
CA SER A 175 23.84 6.16 8.77
C SER A 175 23.32 5.70 7.39
N THR A 176 22.47 6.50 6.74
CA THR A 176 22.11 6.25 5.33
C THR A 176 23.22 6.82 4.45
N ILE A 177 24.07 5.91 3.96
CA ILE A 177 24.77 5.91 2.67
C ILE A 177 24.88 7.31 2.06
N GLN A 178 25.70 8.17 2.66
CA GLN A 178 26.24 9.28 1.89
C GLN A 178 27.16 8.63 0.85
N THR A 179 27.00 8.97 -0.43
CA THR A 179 28.05 8.77 -1.42
C THR A 179 29.02 9.94 -1.29
N PRO A 180 30.10 9.86 -0.48
CA PRO A 180 31.09 10.91 -0.47
C PRO A 180 31.81 10.94 -1.82
N LYS A 181 32.09 12.15 -2.29
CA LYS A 181 32.96 12.44 -3.43
C LYS A 181 34.20 11.54 -3.39
N LYS A 182 34.49 10.86 -4.51
CA LYS A 182 35.62 9.93 -4.69
C LYS A 182 36.91 10.57 -4.15
N GLN A 183 37.41 10.04 -3.04
CA GLN A 183 38.83 10.12 -2.72
C GLN A 183 39.46 8.75 -2.99
N PRO A 184 40.53 8.67 -3.80
CA PRO A 184 41.19 7.41 -4.09
C PRO A 184 42.06 7.05 -2.90
N ASN A 185 41.60 6.16 -2.03
CA ASN A 185 42.50 5.46 -1.13
C ASN A 185 41.90 4.13 -0.69
N ASN A 186 42.60 3.02 -0.94
CA ASN A 186 42.16 1.69 -0.50
C ASN A 186 41.93 1.62 1.03
N ARG A 187 42.60 2.50 1.80
CA ARG A 187 42.40 2.68 3.24
C ARG A 187 41.02 3.21 3.61
N SER A 188 40.42 4.08 2.78
CA SER A 188 39.07 4.60 3.04
C SER A 188 38.00 3.55 2.77
N LYS A 189 38.21 2.65 1.79
CA LYS A 189 37.33 1.48 1.58
C LYS A 189 37.39 0.49 2.74
N SER A 190 38.60 0.21 3.25
CA SER A 190 38.80 -0.69 4.40
C SER A 190 38.16 -0.14 5.68
N MET A 191 38.36 1.15 5.99
CA MET A 191 37.72 1.79 7.14
C MET A 191 36.20 1.78 7.02
N ARG A 192 35.62 2.11 5.85
CA ARG A 192 34.17 2.04 5.64
C ARG A 192 33.60 0.63 5.84
N LYS A 193 34.35 -0.40 5.40
CA LYS A 193 33.95 -1.80 5.62
C LYS A 193 34.00 -2.13 7.12
N PHE A 194 35.04 -1.70 7.81
CA PHE A 194 35.18 -1.90 9.25
C PHE A 194 34.07 -1.20 10.04
N GLU A 195 33.81 0.08 9.75
CA GLU A 195 32.70 0.87 10.33
C GLU A 195 31.36 0.18 10.10
N ARG A 196 31.07 -0.24 8.86
CA ARG A 196 29.84 -0.97 8.54
C ARG A 196 29.70 -2.29 9.30
N VAL A 197 30.78 -3.05 9.43
CA VAL A 197 30.78 -4.29 10.20
C VAL A 197 30.55 -3.99 11.68
N GLN A 198 31.18 -2.95 12.22
CA GLN A 198 31.00 -2.53 13.61
C GLN A 198 29.57 -2.07 13.89
N GLU A 199 28.94 -1.32 12.98
CA GLU A 199 27.52 -0.95 13.04
C GLU A 199 26.62 -2.18 13.05
N LEU A 200 26.84 -3.14 12.14
CA LEU A 200 26.07 -4.39 12.10
C LEU A 200 26.23 -5.23 13.37
N LEU A 201 27.43 -5.27 13.95
CA LEU A 201 27.68 -5.98 15.21
C LEU A 201 26.97 -5.29 16.38
N SER A 202 26.99 -3.95 16.43
CA SER A 202 26.26 -3.17 17.43
C SER A 202 24.75 -3.39 17.32
N MET A 203 24.21 -3.33 16.11
CA MET A 203 22.79 -3.61 15.83
C MET A 203 22.40 -5.05 16.22
N ARG A 204 23.27 -6.02 15.92
CA ARG A 204 23.05 -7.42 16.31
C ARG A 204 23.03 -7.58 17.83
N GLN A 205 23.95 -6.93 18.56
CA GLN A 205 23.95 -6.94 20.02
C GLN A 205 22.66 -6.30 20.57
N GLU A 206 22.27 -5.14 20.04
CA GLU A 206 21.03 -4.47 20.42
C GLU A 206 19.80 -5.37 20.19
N PHE A 207 19.71 -6.05 19.05
CA PHE A 207 18.62 -6.99 18.75
C PHE A 207 18.61 -8.20 19.70
N LEU A 208 19.79 -8.68 20.11
CA LEU A 208 19.89 -9.82 21.00
C LEU A 208 19.51 -9.46 22.45
N ASP A 209 19.87 -8.28 22.90
CA ASP A 209 19.66 -7.83 24.27
C ASP A 209 18.27 -7.22 24.49
N THR A 210 17.68 -6.63 23.45
CA THR A 210 16.41 -5.90 23.53
C THR A 210 15.20 -6.82 23.39
N GLN A 211 14.15 -6.51 24.17
CA GLN A 211 12.80 -7.04 24.00
C GLN A 211 11.93 -6.01 23.27
N PHE A 212 11.09 -6.49 22.37
CA PHE A 212 10.29 -5.66 21.47
C PHE A 212 8.82 -5.61 21.90
N GLU A 213 8.19 -4.45 21.69
CA GLU A 213 6.79 -4.19 22.05
C GLU A 213 5.80 -4.60 20.96
N GLY A 214 6.27 -4.89 19.75
CA GLY A 214 5.39 -5.34 18.68
C GLY A 214 6.12 -5.98 17.50
N LEU A 215 5.34 -6.71 16.71
CA LEU A 215 5.75 -7.35 15.46
C LEU A 215 4.83 -6.89 14.34
N LEU A 216 5.40 -6.35 13.28
CA LEU A 216 4.70 -5.97 12.05
C LEU A 216 5.29 -6.77 10.88
N THR A 217 4.47 -7.37 10.02
CA THR A 217 5.01 -8.15 8.90
C THR A 217 4.25 -7.93 7.60
N CYS A 218 5.00 -7.73 6.50
CA CYS A 218 4.48 -7.60 5.13
C CYS A 218 5.23 -8.53 4.14
N SER A 219 5.80 -9.63 4.64
CA SER A 219 6.60 -10.56 3.85
C SER A 219 5.77 -11.66 3.17
N GLU A 220 6.36 -12.35 2.19
CA GLU A 220 5.77 -13.58 1.59
C GLU A 220 6.02 -14.84 2.42
N TYR A 221 6.87 -14.76 3.45
CA TYR A 221 7.15 -15.89 4.32
C TYR A 221 5.90 -16.35 5.08
N GLU A 222 5.90 -17.62 5.42
CA GLU A 222 4.83 -18.24 6.20
C GLU A 222 4.74 -17.60 7.59
N PRO A 223 3.57 -17.09 8.00
CA PRO A 223 3.44 -16.31 9.22
C PRO A 223 3.70 -17.15 10.48
N GLU A 224 3.45 -18.46 10.44
CA GLU A 224 3.84 -19.40 11.51
C GLU A 224 5.34 -19.37 11.79
N SER A 225 6.18 -19.43 10.75
CA SER A 225 7.64 -19.46 10.91
C SER A 225 8.17 -18.16 11.51
N ILE A 226 7.61 -17.02 11.09
CA ILE A 226 8.00 -15.70 11.59
C ILE A 226 7.66 -15.59 13.09
N VAL A 227 6.41 -15.91 13.45
CA VAL A 227 5.97 -15.83 14.85
C VAL A 227 6.79 -16.77 15.73
N THR A 228 7.05 -18.01 15.27
CA THR A 228 7.84 -19.00 16.03
C THR A 228 9.25 -18.49 16.35
N LYS A 229 9.95 -17.93 15.36
CA LYS A 229 11.34 -17.47 15.53
C LYS A 229 11.45 -16.20 16.36
N LEU A 230 10.47 -15.29 16.24
CA LEU A 230 10.50 -13.99 16.91
C LEU A 230 9.79 -13.98 18.26
N LEU A 231 9.11 -15.06 18.63
CA LEU A 231 8.36 -15.17 19.89
C LEU A 231 9.20 -14.80 21.11
N ASN A 232 10.46 -15.25 21.17
CA ASN A 232 11.37 -15.04 22.30
C ASN A 232 11.86 -13.59 22.42
N LYS A 233 11.71 -12.80 21.36
CA LYS A 233 12.11 -11.39 21.30
C LYS A 233 10.98 -10.43 21.62
N LEU A 234 9.74 -10.93 21.67
CA LEU A 234 8.57 -10.13 21.98
C LEU A 234 8.34 -10.08 23.49
N SER A 235 8.14 -8.87 24.01
CA SER A 235 7.74 -8.63 25.40
C SER A 235 6.30 -9.11 25.68
N GLY A 236 5.92 -9.19 26.95
CA GLY A 236 4.53 -9.45 27.33
C GLY A 236 3.64 -8.26 26.93
N SER A 237 2.39 -8.53 26.57
CA SER A 237 1.45 -7.53 26.05
C SER A 237 1.86 -6.93 24.69
N SER A 238 2.80 -7.55 23.97
CA SER A 238 3.20 -7.08 22.64
C SER A 238 2.11 -7.34 21.60
N THR A 239 1.91 -6.39 20.68
CA THR A 239 0.97 -6.54 19.56
C THR A 239 1.64 -7.21 18.36
N ILE A 240 0.98 -8.21 17.77
CA ILE A 240 1.42 -8.85 16.53
C ILE A 240 0.43 -8.51 15.44
N VAL A 241 0.92 -7.88 14.36
CA VAL A 241 0.13 -7.49 13.20
C VAL A 241 0.79 -8.02 11.93
N ILE A 242 0.06 -8.84 11.18
CA ILE A 242 0.56 -9.55 10.00
C ILE A 242 -0.33 -9.23 8.82
N TYR A 243 0.25 -8.70 7.75
CA TYR A 243 -0.41 -8.53 6.47
C TYR A 243 -0.19 -9.72 5.55
N SER A 244 -1.23 -10.09 4.81
CA SER A 244 -1.14 -11.02 3.70
C SER A 244 -2.19 -10.66 2.64
N CYS A 245 -1.83 -10.75 1.36
CA CYS A 245 -2.79 -10.61 0.26
C CYS A 245 -3.80 -11.77 0.23
N HIS A 246 -3.49 -12.90 0.88
CA HIS A 246 -4.31 -14.09 0.94
C HIS A 246 -4.81 -14.39 2.35
N LEU A 247 -6.07 -14.82 2.48
CA LEU A 247 -6.68 -15.17 3.77
C LEU A 247 -6.11 -16.46 4.37
N ARG A 248 -5.79 -17.45 3.53
CA ARG A 248 -5.43 -18.81 3.96
C ARG A 248 -4.24 -18.87 4.94
N PRO A 249 -3.08 -18.22 4.68
CA PRO A 249 -1.97 -18.22 5.65
C PRO A 249 -2.36 -17.65 7.02
N LEU A 250 -3.26 -16.68 7.06
CA LEU A 250 -3.71 -16.06 8.30
C LEU A 250 -4.74 -16.91 9.04
N SER A 251 -5.66 -17.57 8.32
CA SER A 251 -6.63 -18.49 8.92
C SER A 251 -5.96 -19.73 9.51
N ASP A 252 -4.91 -20.22 8.85
CA ASP A 252 -4.12 -21.36 9.31
C ASP A 252 -3.39 -20.98 10.61
N LEU A 253 -2.72 -19.82 10.64
CA LEU A 253 -2.10 -19.29 11.85
C LEU A 253 -3.13 -19.08 12.99
N GLN A 254 -4.28 -18.47 12.69
CA GLN A 254 -5.33 -18.25 13.70
C GLN A 254 -5.79 -19.55 14.33
N THR A 255 -5.97 -20.60 13.52
CA THR A 255 -6.40 -21.93 14.00
C THR A 255 -5.33 -22.55 14.88
N LEU A 256 -4.05 -22.46 14.46
CA LEU A 256 -2.92 -22.98 15.22
C LEU A 256 -2.77 -22.29 16.59
N LEU A 257 -2.85 -20.96 16.64
CA LEU A 257 -2.73 -20.19 17.87
C LEU A 257 -3.89 -20.44 18.85
N LYS A 258 -5.11 -20.64 18.34
CA LYS A 258 -6.25 -21.04 19.17
C LYS A 258 -6.07 -22.46 19.72
N LYS A 259 -5.60 -23.39 18.89
CA LYS A 259 -5.38 -24.79 19.29
C LYS A 259 -4.27 -24.91 20.33
N SER A 260 -3.21 -24.10 20.25
CA SER A 260 -2.11 -24.11 21.21
C SER A 260 -2.48 -23.48 22.55
N SER A 261 -3.44 -22.55 22.58
CA SER A 261 -3.93 -21.90 23.80
C SER A 261 -4.93 -22.75 24.59
N MET A 262 -5.57 -23.76 23.99
CA MET A 262 -6.52 -24.61 24.71
C MET A 262 -5.78 -25.57 25.64
N PRO A 263 -6.15 -25.65 26.93
CA PRO A 263 -5.58 -26.66 27.82
C PRO A 263 -5.90 -28.04 27.25
N SER A 264 -4.91 -28.94 27.23
CA SER A 264 -5.11 -30.31 26.79
C SER A 264 -6.08 -31.01 27.75
N THR A 265 -7.37 -30.97 27.44
CA THR A 265 -8.33 -31.88 28.06
C THR A 265 -7.88 -33.28 27.73
N SER A 266 -7.52 -34.06 28.75
CA SER A 266 -7.25 -35.48 28.64
C SER A 266 -8.52 -36.22 28.26
N SER A 267 -8.89 -36.20 26.98
CA SER A 267 -9.95 -37.05 26.43
C SER A 267 -9.30 -38.29 25.82
N SER A 268 -9.33 -39.36 26.59
CA SER A 268 -9.21 -40.74 26.15
C SER A 268 -10.28 -41.10 25.10
N SER A 269 -9.88 -41.83 24.05
CA SER A 269 -10.70 -42.50 23.00
C SER A 269 -11.39 -41.55 21.98
N LEU A 270 -11.46 -41.80 20.67
CA LEU A 270 -11.49 -43.02 19.86
C LEU A 270 -10.97 -42.72 18.43
N GLY A 271 -10.48 -43.74 17.73
CA GLY A 271 -9.63 -43.63 16.53
C GLY A 271 -10.20 -42.93 15.30
N GLY A 272 -9.30 -42.23 14.62
CA GLY A 272 -9.42 -41.74 13.25
C GLY A 272 -8.02 -41.47 12.70
N SER A 273 -7.47 -42.42 11.95
CA SER A 273 -6.17 -42.32 11.30
C SER A 273 -6.26 -41.41 10.08
N SER A 274 -5.61 -40.25 10.11
CA SER A 274 -4.83 -39.73 8.97
C SER A 274 -4.06 -38.45 9.30
N SER A 275 -2.83 -38.43 8.78
CA SER A 275 -1.83 -37.37 8.71
C SER A 275 -0.87 -37.20 9.90
N LEU A 276 0.41 -37.22 9.54
CA LEU A 276 1.63 -37.16 10.35
C LEU A 276 1.64 -35.94 11.29
N GLY A 277 1.15 -36.10 12.51
CA GLY A 277 1.15 -35.06 13.54
C GLY A 277 2.49 -34.98 14.27
N GLY A 278 3.54 -34.49 13.60
CA GLY A 278 4.62 -33.83 14.33
C GLY A 278 4.02 -32.65 15.08
N GLN A 279 4.29 -32.49 16.38
CA GLN A 279 3.84 -31.29 17.08
C GLN A 279 4.47 -30.08 16.39
N ASN A 280 3.65 -29.15 15.87
CA ASN A 280 4.12 -27.94 15.22
C ASN A 280 5.11 -27.19 16.12
N GLU A 281 6.21 -26.70 15.53
CA GLU A 281 7.30 -26.00 16.23
C GLU A 281 6.78 -24.80 17.04
N LEU A 282 5.79 -24.08 16.51
CA LEU A 282 5.09 -22.99 17.20
C LEU A 282 4.43 -23.44 18.50
N THR A 283 3.76 -24.59 18.50
CA THR A 283 3.08 -25.09 19.69
C THR A 283 4.09 -25.49 20.77
N LYS A 284 5.24 -26.04 20.36
CA LYS A 284 6.32 -26.40 21.27
C LYS A 284 6.94 -25.13 21.90
N THR A 285 7.30 -24.15 21.08
CA THR A 285 7.88 -22.88 21.55
C THR A 285 6.91 -22.09 22.43
N MET A 286 5.61 -22.10 22.14
CA MET A 286 4.61 -21.47 23.00
C MET A 286 4.52 -22.11 24.39
N LYS A 287 4.60 -23.45 24.47
CA LYS A 287 4.59 -24.19 25.75
C LYS A 287 5.86 -23.93 26.54
N GLU A 288 7.02 -23.96 25.89
CA GLU A 288 8.32 -23.69 26.52
C GLU A 288 8.37 -22.29 27.14
N ASN A 289 7.85 -21.30 26.44
CA ASN A 289 7.82 -19.91 26.91
C ASN A 289 6.61 -19.56 27.77
N LYS A 290 5.67 -20.48 27.98
CA LYS A 290 4.38 -20.24 28.65
C LYS A 290 3.64 -19.03 28.07
N THR A 291 3.59 -18.92 26.75
CA THR A 291 2.96 -17.80 26.04
C THR A 291 1.61 -18.19 25.47
N GLU A 292 0.66 -17.28 25.57
CA GLU A 292 -0.66 -17.38 24.97
C GLU A 292 -0.94 -16.15 24.11
N PHE A 293 -1.97 -16.24 23.26
CA PHE A 293 -2.41 -15.13 22.42
C PHE A 293 -3.89 -14.85 22.65
N ILE A 294 -4.20 -13.58 22.89
CA ILE A 294 -5.57 -13.10 23.07
C ILE A 294 -5.96 -12.19 21.90
N GLN A 295 -7.26 -11.96 21.75
CA GLN A 295 -7.84 -11.08 20.73
C GLN A 295 -7.36 -11.44 19.30
N ILE A 296 -7.30 -12.73 18.99
CA ILE A 296 -6.87 -13.21 17.68
C ILE A 296 -7.95 -12.92 16.65
N THR A 297 -7.72 -11.91 15.82
CA THR A 297 -8.68 -11.38 14.85
C THR A 297 -8.05 -11.33 13.46
N ILE A 298 -8.87 -11.58 12.45
CA ILE A 298 -8.53 -11.32 11.04
C ILE A 298 -9.54 -10.29 10.56
N SER A 299 -9.04 -9.24 9.92
CA SER A 299 -9.85 -8.15 9.39
C SER A 299 -9.50 -7.89 7.93
N GLU A 300 -10.51 -7.51 7.16
CA GLU A 300 -10.38 -7.10 5.77
C GLU A 300 -10.97 -5.70 5.65
N PRO A 301 -10.16 -4.66 5.42
CA PRO A 301 -10.68 -3.31 5.23
C PRO A 301 -11.27 -3.17 3.83
N TRP A 302 -12.44 -2.53 3.73
CA TRP A 302 -13.10 -2.21 2.45
C TRP A 302 -13.12 -0.70 2.25
N LEU A 303 -12.62 -0.25 1.11
CA LEU A 303 -12.57 1.16 0.74
C LEU A 303 -13.40 1.39 -0.52
N ARG A 304 -14.30 2.38 -0.47
CA ARG A 304 -15.12 2.78 -1.62
C ARG A 304 -15.04 4.28 -1.84
N ALA A 305 -14.43 4.67 -2.95
CA ALA A 305 -14.42 6.05 -3.39
C ALA A 305 -15.81 6.48 -3.89
N TYR A 306 -16.16 7.74 -3.66
CA TYR A 306 -17.41 8.34 -4.12
C TYR A 306 -17.12 9.54 -5.01
N GLN A 307 -17.79 9.60 -6.15
CA GLN A 307 -17.92 10.84 -6.90
C GLN A 307 -18.95 11.70 -6.19
N VAL A 308 -18.55 12.86 -5.67
CA VAL A 308 -19.46 13.82 -5.04
C VAL A 308 -19.60 15.02 -5.96
N LEU A 309 -20.65 15.00 -6.76
CA LEU A 309 -21.05 16.09 -7.65
C LEU A 309 -22.56 16.31 -7.48
N VAL A 310 -23.00 17.57 -7.59
CA VAL A 310 -24.41 17.94 -7.50
C VAL A 310 -25.21 17.17 -8.55
N GLY A 311 -26.29 16.50 -8.13
CA GLY A 311 -27.15 15.68 -9.00
C GLY A 311 -26.51 14.39 -9.55
N ARG A 312 -25.25 14.09 -9.19
CA ARG A 312 -24.42 13.02 -9.80
C ARG A 312 -23.55 12.30 -8.78
N THR A 313 -24.05 12.16 -7.57
CA THR A 313 -23.34 11.49 -6.49
C THR A 313 -23.54 9.99 -6.59
N HIS A 314 -22.47 9.25 -6.83
CA HIS A 314 -22.48 7.80 -6.90
C HIS A 314 -21.11 7.24 -6.50
N PRO A 315 -21.03 5.99 -6.02
CA PRO A 315 -19.75 5.33 -5.83
C PRO A 315 -19.01 5.18 -7.14
N GLU A 316 -17.68 5.19 -7.09
CA GLU A 316 -16.86 4.87 -8.26
C GLU A 316 -17.14 3.41 -8.71
N MET A 317 -17.34 3.24 -10.02
CA MET A 317 -17.78 1.96 -10.59
C MET A 317 -16.63 1.00 -10.88
N ALA A 318 -15.42 1.54 -11.08
CA ALA A 318 -14.20 0.78 -11.29
C ALA A 318 -13.27 1.03 -10.09
N GLY A 319 -12.96 -0.01 -9.32
CA GLY A 319 -12.08 0.12 -8.17
C GLY A 319 -11.58 -1.23 -7.70
N THR A 320 -10.40 -1.24 -7.08
CA THR A 320 -9.84 -2.43 -6.45
C THR A 320 -10.58 -2.73 -5.15
N HIS A 321 -11.32 -3.83 -5.13
CA HIS A 321 -12.15 -4.21 -3.99
C HIS A 321 -11.32 -4.70 -2.78
N HIS A 322 -10.22 -5.40 -3.02
CA HIS A 322 -9.40 -5.97 -1.94
C HIS A 322 -8.15 -5.12 -1.65
N GLY A 323 -7.87 -4.90 -0.36
CA GLY A 323 -6.63 -4.29 0.14
C GLY A 323 -5.74 -5.29 0.88
N GLY A 324 -6.03 -6.58 0.74
CA GLY A 324 -5.46 -7.68 1.52
C GLY A 324 -6.11 -7.85 2.90
N PHE A 325 -5.55 -8.75 3.69
CA PHE A 325 -6.05 -9.15 5.00
C PHE A 325 -5.02 -8.80 6.08
N VAL A 326 -5.53 -8.39 7.25
CA VAL A 326 -4.72 -8.06 8.41
C VAL A 326 -5.09 -8.99 9.56
N PHE A 327 -4.11 -9.75 10.03
CA PHE A 327 -4.19 -10.53 11.26
C PHE A 327 -3.65 -9.69 12.42
N SER A 328 -4.35 -9.69 13.55
CA SER A 328 -3.95 -9.01 14.78
C SER A 328 -4.16 -9.90 16.00
N ALA A 329 -3.17 -9.93 16.89
CA ALA A 329 -3.24 -10.64 18.16
C ALA A 329 -2.35 -9.95 19.21
N ILE A 330 -2.63 -10.19 20.50
CA ILE A 330 -1.82 -9.69 21.61
C ILE A 330 -1.17 -10.88 22.31
N LYS A 331 0.15 -10.82 22.46
CA LYS A 331 0.93 -11.82 23.21
C LYS A 331 0.74 -11.61 24.71
N VAL A 332 0.43 -12.68 25.43
CA VAL A 332 0.36 -12.67 26.91
C VAL A 332 1.17 -13.84 27.46
N PHE A 333 1.58 -13.72 28.73
CA PHE A 333 2.18 -14.83 29.46
C PHE A 333 1.11 -15.52 30.29
N ASN A 334 1.10 -16.85 30.28
CA ASN A 334 0.22 -17.61 31.14
C ASN A 334 0.73 -17.53 32.58
N SER A 335 -0.10 -17.00 33.49
CA SER A 335 0.21 -16.84 34.90
C SER A 335 -0.02 -18.10 35.74
N CYS A 336 -0.57 -19.17 35.18
CA CYS A 336 -0.84 -20.40 35.92
C CYS A 336 0.41 -21.27 36.05
N SER A 337 1.07 -21.14 37.19
CA SER A 337 1.98 -22.14 37.79
C SER A 337 1.22 -23.34 38.33
#